data_AF-A0A350H8C0-F1
#
_entry.id   AF-A0A350H8C0-F1
#
_cell.length_a   1.000
_cell.length_b   1.000
_cell.length_c   1.000
_cell.angle_alpha   90.00
_cell.angle_beta   90.00
_cell.angle_gamma   90.00
#
_symmetry.space_group_name_H-M   'P 1'
#
loop_
_entity.id
_entity.type
_entity.pdbx_description
1 polymer ?
#
loop_
_entity_poly.entity_id
_entity_poly.type
_entity_poly.pdbx_seq_one_letter_code
_entity_poly.pdbx_strand_id
1 'polypeptide(L)'
;MDFIESSSIPITRRLTGGRAVFHDGDLTYSISSDFEFFTQGGNSLDMVSRYKKISDVFYQGFKSMGMNIDLNENKSMKPFSSNCFDTSSIYEITVKDFKILGSAQVFSERGFLQQGTILVKNGVYNPSDLYGENLQKNIENLTGMVYNIKDMANGLYSAFFEMF
;
A
#
# COMPACT_ATOMS: atom_id res chain seq x y z
N MET A 1 22.58 -1.11 7.18
CA MET A 1 22.58 -2.40 7.89
C MET A 1 22.81 -2.18 9.36
N ASP A 2 23.80 -1.35 9.71
CA ASP A 2 24.16 -1.00 11.10
C ASP A 2 22.97 -0.61 11.98
N PHE A 3 22.07 0.26 11.50
CA PHE A 3 20.86 0.66 12.24
C PHE A 3 19.89 -0.51 12.50
N ILE A 4 19.71 -1.40 11.52
CA ILE A 4 18.83 -2.57 11.64
C ILE A 4 19.40 -3.53 12.70
N GLU A 5 20.72 -3.77 12.64
CA GLU A 5 21.41 -4.66 13.56
C GLU A 5 21.45 -4.10 14.98
N SER A 6 21.80 -2.82 15.15
CA SER A 6 21.87 -2.17 16.47
C SER A 6 20.50 -2.03 17.13
N SER A 7 19.43 -1.90 16.33
CA SER A 7 18.06 -1.81 16.81
C SER A 7 17.36 -3.18 16.91
N SER A 8 18.08 -4.29 16.63
CA SER A 8 17.53 -5.65 16.66
C SER A 8 16.26 -5.83 15.81
N ILE A 9 16.21 -5.17 14.65
CA ILE A 9 15.05 -5.19 13.75
C ILE A 9 15.13 -6.46 12.88
N PRO A 10 14.09 -7.32 12.86
CA PRO A 10 14.11 -8.53 12.04
C PRO A 10 14.02 -8.20 10.55
N ILE A 11 14.78 -8.95 9.75
CA ILE A 11 14.74 -8.88 8.28
C ILE A 11 13.98 -10.09 7.75
N THR A 12 12.98 -9.85 6.90
CA THR A 12 12.22 -10.90 6.22
C THR A 12 12.20 -10.67 4.71
N ARG A 13 12.11 -11.76 3.95
CA ARG A 13 11.92 -11.74 2.49
C ARG A 13 10.49 -12.18 2.17
N ARG A 14 9.74 -11.33 1.48
CA ARG A 14 8.39 -11.64 1.01
C ARG A 14 8.42 -12.38 -0.34
N LEU A 15 7.33 -13.07 -0.66
CA LEU A 15 7.15 -13.81 -1.93
C LEU A 15 7.04 -12.86 -3.13
N THR A 16 6.42 -11.71 -2.93
CA THR A 16 6.22 -10.69 -3.96
C THR A 16 7.51 -9.93 -4.27
N GLY A 17 7.59 -9.34 -5.46
CA GLY A 17 8.71 -8.49 -5.85
C GLY A 17 8.70 -7.10 -5.17
N GLY A 18 9.36 -6.14 -5.81
CA GLY A 18 9.43 -4.74 -5.36
C GLY A 18 10.61 -4.44 -4.44
N ARG A 19 10.62 -3.22 -3.88
CA ARG A 19 11.69 -2.70 -3.02
C ARG A 19 11.49 -3.10 -1.55
N ALA A 20 12.54 -2.90 -0.75
CA ALA A 20 12.46 -3.02 0.70
C ALA A 20 11.45 -2.02 1.27
N VAL A 21 10.71 -2.46 2.28
CA VAL A 21 9.72 -1.66 3.00
C VAL A 21 10.03 -1.80 4.48
N PHE A 22 10.04 -0.66 5.17
CA PHE A 22 10.17 -0.61 6.62
C PHE A 22 8.78 -0.58 7.25
N HIS A 23 8.50 -1.59 8.07
CA HIS A 23 7.22 -1.77 8.75
C HIS A 23 7.33 -1.27 10.18
N ASP A 24 6.71 -0.12 10.45
CA ASP A 24 6.62 0.47 11.77
C ASP A 24 5.47 1.49 11.81
N GLY A 25 4.43 1.21 12.59
CA GLY A 25 3.23 2.04 12.62
C GLY A 25 2.31 1.93 11.39
N ASP A 26 2.54 0.95 10.52
CA ASP A 26 1.78 0.71 9.30
C ASP A 26 0.72 -0.39 9.44
N LEU A 27 -0.26 -0.41 8.52
CA LEU A 27 -1.23 -1.49 8.36
C LEU A 27 -0.83 -2.34 7.15
N THR A 28 -0.41 -3.58 7.39
CA THR A 28 -0.10 -4.55 6.31
C THR A 28 -1.33 -5.37 5.96
N TYR A 29 -1.49 -5.69 4.67
CA TYR A 29 -2.56 -6.55 4.19
C TYR A 29 -2.07 -7.54 3.14
N SER A 30 -2.85 -8.58 2.92
CA SER A 30 -2.71 -9.47 1.77
C SER A 30 -4.07 -9.83 1.18
N ILE A 31 -4.15 -9.89 -0.14
CA ILE A 31 -5.32 -10.35 -0.88
C ILE A 31 -4.86 -11.52 -1.75
N SER A 32 -5.57 -12.65 -1.66
CA SER A 32 -5.31 -13.81 -2.51
C SER A 32 -6.61 -14.40 -2.98
N SER A 33 -6.68 -14.72 -4.27
CA SER A 33 -7.79 -15.44 -4.88
C SER A 33 -7.27 -16.24 -6.07
N ASP A 34 -8.13 -17.08 -6.63
CA ASP A 34 -7.93 -17.61 -7.98
C ASP A 34 -7.87 -16.50 -9.05
N PHE A 35 -7.63 -16.92 -10.30
CA PHE A 35 -7.58 -15.97 -11.42
C PHE A 35 -8.94 -15.45 -11.87
N GLU A 36 -10.03 -16.14 -11.52
CA GLU A 36 -11.38 -15.71 -11.90
C GLU A 36 -11.71 -14.35 -11.28
N PHE A 37 -11.10 -14.04 -10.13
CA PHE A 37 -11.12 -12.71 -9.53
C PHE A 37 -10.74 -11.58 -10.51
N PHE A 38 -9.89 -11.83 -11.52
CA PHE A 38 -9.50 -10.84 -12.52
C PHE A 38 -10.12 -11.08 -13.89
N THR A 39 -11.19 -11.87 -13.96
CA THR A 39 -11.97 -12.05 -15.18
C THR A 39 -13.20 -11.14 -15.15
N GLN A 40 -13.48 -10.49 -16.27
CA GLN A 40 -14.70 -9.70 -16.46
C GLN A 40 -15.25 -9.98 -17.85
N GLY A 41 -16.49 -10.48 -17.93
CA GLY A 41 -17.10 -10.87 -19.20
C GLY A 41 -16.34 -11.97 -19.95
N GLY A 42 -15.65 -12.87 -19.23
CA GLY A 42 -14.89 -13.98 -19.80
C GLY A 42 -13.46 -13.64 -20.24
N ASN A 43 -13.01 -12.38 -20.14
CA ASN A 43 -11.65 -11.97 -20.49
C ASN A 43 -10.83 -11.64 -19.24
N SER A 44 -9.54 -12.00 -19.24
CA SER A 44 -8.60 -11.61 -18.20
C SER A 44 -8.24 -10.13 -18.33
N LEU A 45 -8.27 -9.40 -17.22
CA LEU A 45 -7.78 -8.03 -17.15
C LEU A 45 -6.26 -7.95 -17.42
N ASP A 46 -5.82 -6.88 -18.07
CA ASP A 46 -4.39 -6.53 -18.17
C ASP A 46 -3.81 -6.13 -16.80
N MET A 47 -2.49 -6.06 -16.68
CA MET A 47 -1.81 -5.75 -15.42
C MET A 47 -2.33 -4.46 -14.76
N VAL A 48 -2.48 -3.37 -15.51
CA VAL A 48 -2.90 -2.07 -14.99
C VAL A 48 -4.34 -2.14 -14.46
N SER A 49 -5.23 -2.77 -15.23
CA SER A 49 -6.62 -2.97 -14.86
C SER A 49 -6.78 -3.84 -13.61
N ARG A 50 -5.90 -4.83 -13.39
CA ARG A 50 -5.87 -5.66 -12.18
C ARG A 50 -5.50 -4.86 -10.93
N TYR A 51 -4.46 -4.03 -11.02
CA TYR A 51 -4.10 -3.12 -9.93
C TYR A 51 -5.23 -2.13 -9.65
N LYS A 52 -5.82 -1.54 -10.70
CA LYS A 52 -6.96 -0.63 -10.56
C LYS A 52 -8.13 -1.28 -9.82
N LYS A 53 -8.51 -2.50 -10.19
CA LYS A 53 -9.62 -3.23 -9.56
C LYS A 53 -9.45 -3.33 -8.04
N ILE A 54 -8.23 -3.61 -7.57
CA ILE A 54 -7.95 -3.67 -6.12
C ILE A 54 -7.81 -2.26 -5.52
N SER A 55 -7.16 -1.33 -6.20
CA SER A 55 -7.05 0.06 -5.75
C SER A 55 -8.42 0.73 -5.56
N ASP A 56 -9.40 0.44 -6.42
CA ASP A 56 -10.76 0.97 -6.31
C ASP A 56 -11.40 0.56 -4.97
N VAL A 57 -11.12 -0.64 -4.44
CA VAL A 57 -11.60 -1.05 -3.10
C VAL A 57 -11.01 -0.20 -2.00
N PHE A 58 -9.70 0.00 -2.02
CA PHE A 58 -9.05 0.88 -1.05
C PHE A 58 -9.58 2.30 -1.17
N TYR A 59 -9.77 2.79 -2.40
CA TYR A 59 -10.33 4.11 -2.66
C TYR A 59 -11.70 4.27 -2.01
N GLN A 60 -12.64 3.34 -2.28
CA GLN A 60 -13.98 3.41 -1.70
C GLN A 60 -13.96 3.22 -0.17
N GLY A 61 -13.15 2.29 0.34
CA GLY A 61 -13.02 2.07 1.79
C GLY A 61 -12.54 3.32 2.53
N PHE A 62 -11.48 3.97 2.04
CA PHE A 62 -11.00 5.23 2.61
C PHE A 62 -12.03 6.37 2.49
N LYS A 63 -12.72 6.49 1.35
CA LYS A 63 -13.79 7.48 1.16
C LYS A 63 -14.95 7.27 2.13
N SER A 64 -15.35 6.03 2.37
CA SER A 64 -16.40 5.68 3.35
C SER A 64 -16.04 6.08 4.78
N MET A 65 -14.73 6.08 5.09
CA MET A 65 -14.17 6.55 6.36
C MET A 65 -13.98 8.08 6.40
N GLY A 66 -14.46 8.81 5.38
CA GLY A 66 -14.38 10.28 5.32
C GLY A 66 -12.99 10.82 4.93
N MET A 67 -12.06 9.98 4.49
CA MET A 67 -10.73 10.44 4.09
C MET A 67 -10.76 11.17 2.75
N ASN A 68 -10.08 12.32 2.69
CA ASN A 68 -9.83 13.00 1.43
C ASN A 68 -8.61 12.39 0.75
N ILE A 69 -8.88 11.48 -0.20
CA ILE A 69 -7.87 10.74 -0.94
C ILE A 69 -8.09 10.87 -2.45
N ASP A 70 -7.03 10.66 -3.20
CA ASP A 70 -7.03 10.66 -4.66
C ASP A 70 -6.54 9.31 -5.19
N LEU A 71 -7.01 8.97 -6.38
CA LEU A 71 -6.47 7.87 -7.18
C LEU A 71 -5.58 8.50 -8.25
N ASN A 72 -4.28 8.26 -8.16
CA ASN A 72 -3.34 8.90 -9.07
C ASN A 72 -3.44 8.28 -10.47
N GLU A 73 -4.06 8.98 -11.41
CA GLU A 73 -4.24 8.48 -12.79
C GLU A 73 -2.99 8.65 -13.66
N ASN A 74 -1.98 9.39 -13.20
CA ASN A 74 -0.76 9.68 -13.95
C ASN A 74 0.46 9.04 -13.31
N LYS A 75 1.43 8.59 -14.12
CA LYS A 75 2.71 8.13 -13.57
C LYS A 75 3.52 9.34 -13.11
N SER A 76 3.93 9.37 -11.85
CA SER A 76 4.84 10.42 -11.38
C SER A 76 6.23 10.23 -12.00
N MET A 77 6.82 11.31 -12.53
CA MET A 77 8.18 11.32 -13.11
C MET A 77 9.27 11.58 -12.05
N LYS A 78 9.06 11.17 -10.79
CA LYS A 78 10.06 11.38 -9.74
C LYS A 78 11.30 10.52 -9.98
N PRO A 79 12.51 11.00 -9.59
CA PRO A 79 13.74 10.21 -9.66
C PRO A 79 13.62 8.88 -8.92
N PHE A 80 14.42 7.90 -9.32
CA PHE A 80 14.47 6.61 -8.64
C PHE A 80 14.94 6.80 -7.19
N SER A 81 14.12 6.37 -6.23
CA SER A 81 14.43 6.35 -4.79
C SER A 81 14.54 4.90 -4.29
N SER A 82 15.32 4.66 -3.24
CA SER A 82 15.34 3.36 -2.54
C SER A 82 14.03 3.10 -1.78
N ASN A 83 13.30 4.15 -1.40
CA ASN A 83 11.99 4.08 -0.76
C ASN A 83 10.89 3.92 -1.82
N CYS A 84 10.05 2.90 -1.64
CA CYS A 84 8.96 2.58 -2.57
C CYS A 84 7.84 3.63 -2.57
N PHE A 85 7.76 4.46 -1.52
CA PHE A 85 6.72 5.45 -1.34
C PHE A 85 6.99 6.79 -2.03
N ASP A 86 8.22 7.01 -2.50
CA ASP A 86 8.59 8.28 -3.15
C ASP A 86 8.17 8.34 -4.62
N THR A 87 7.90 7.19 -5.24
CA THR A 87 7.49 7.08 -6.64
C THR A 87 6.05 6.54 -6.73
N SER A 88 5.17 7.34 -7.32
CA SER A 88 3.78 6.96 -7.56
C SER A 88 3.55 6.40 -8.97
N SER A 89 2.94 5.22 -9.06
CA SER A 89 2.45 4.59 -10.29
C SER A 89 1.00 4.98 -10.61
N ILE A 90 0.51 4.53 -11.76
CA ILE A 90 -0.90 4.70 -12.17
C ILE A 90 -1.80 3.88 -11.22
N TYR A 91 -2.91 4.48 -10.79
CA TYR A 91 -3.91 3.96 -9.85
C TYR A 91 -3.39 3.67 -8.44
N GLU A 92 -2.38 4.41 -8.00
CA GLU A 92 -1.97 4.37 -6.59
C GLU A 92 -2.76 5.38 -5.75
N ILE A 93 -3.01 5.03 -4.49
CA ILE A 93 -3.76 5.87 -3.54
C ILE A 93 -2.83 6.93 -2.96
N THR A 94 -3.24 8.20 -3.09
CA THR A 94 -2.51 9.36 -2.58
C THR A 94 -3.33 10.21 -1.62
N VAL A 95 -2.65 10.89 -0.70
CA VAL A 95 -3.20 11.95 0.14
C VAL A 95 -2.29 13.17 -0.01
N LYS A 96 -2.84 14.32 -0.42
CA LYS A 96 -2.05 15.52 -0.73
C LYS A 96 -0.88 15.22 -1.68
N ASP A 97 -1.14 14.44 -2.74
CA ASP A 97 -0.14 13.96 -3.72
C ASP A 97 0.94 13.01 -3.19
N PHE A 98 0.82 12.54 -1.94
CA PHE A 98 1.75 11.57 -1.35
C PHE A 98 1.14 10.18 -1.32
N LYS A 99 1.88 9.21 -1.83
CA LYS A 99 1.49 7.81 -1.80
C LYS A 99 1.45 7.32 -0.36
N ILE A 100 0.29 6.80 0.04
CA ILE A 100 0.07 6.25 1.38
C ILE A 100 -0.01 4.72 1.39
N LEU A 101 -0.18 4.11 0.21
CA LEU A 101 -0.35 2.66 0.06
C LEU A 101 0.65 2.14 -0.99
N GLY A 102 1.46 1.16 -0.58
CA GLY A 102 2.36 0.42 -1.46
C GLY A 102 1.92 -1.03 -1.58
N SER A 103 1.93 -1.59 -2.79
CA SER A 103 1.58 -2.99 -3.02
C SER A 103 2.48 -3.66 -4.05
N ALA A 104 2.56 -4.98 -3.97
CA ALA A 104 3.22 -5.83 -4.94
C ALA A 104 2.40 -7.11 -5.14
N GLN A 105 2.39 -7.63 -6.37
CA GLN A 105 1.67 -8.83 -6.74
C GLN A 105 2.60 -9.92 -7.27
N VAL A 106 2.25 -11.17 -7.02
CA VAL A 106 2.83 -12.36 -7.65
C VAL A 106 1.70 -13.27 -8.13
N PHE A 107 1.94 -13.94 -9.26
CA PHE A 107 0.99 -14.86 -9.89
C PHE A 107 1.55 -16.28 -9.87
N SER A 108 0.67 -17.25 -9.68
CA SER A 108 0.94 -18.69 -9.80
C SER A 108 0.14 -19.26 -10.98
N GLU A 109 0.03 -20.58 -11.14
CA GLU A 109 -0.90 -21.17 -12.12
C GLU A 109 -2.36 -21.16 -11.64
N ARG A 110 -2.59 -21.06 -10.33
CA ARG A 110 -3.93 -21.20 -9.73
C ARG A 110 -4.58 -19.89 -9.32
N GLY A 111 -3.80 -18.82 -9.23
CA GLY A 111 -4.28 -17.54 -8.71
C GLY A 111 -3.16 -16.56 -8.43
N PHE A 112 -3.43 -15.63 -7.53
CA PHE A 112 -2.52 -14.54 -7.19
C PHE A 112 -2.40 -14.29 -5.70
N LEU A 113 -1.33 -13.57 -5.35
CA LEU A 113 -1.13 -12.96 -4.05
C LEU A 113 -0.72 -11.51 -4.25
N GLN A 114 -1.52 -10.58 -3.74
CA GLN A 114 -1.13 -9.20 -3.51
C GLN A 114 -0.76 -9.04 -2.05
N GLN A 115 0.36 -8.37 -1.77
CA GLN A 115 0.73 -7.92 -0.44
C GLN A 115 0.94 -6.41 -0.49
N GLY A 116 0.56 -5.73 0.58
CA GLY A 116 0.76 -4.29 0.67
C GLY A 116 0.84 -3.78 2.09
N THR A 117 1.17 -2.50 2.17
CA THR A 117 1.31 -1.74 3.39
C THR A 117 0.67 -0.37 3.20
N ILE A 118 0.03 0.12 4.25
CA ILE A 118 -0.59 1.44 4.34
C ILE A 118 0.13 2.19 5.45
N LEU A 119 0.72 3.34 5.12
CA LEU A 119 1.39 4.21 6.08
C LEU A 119 0.36 4.95 6.93
N VAL A 120 -0.01 4.38 8.07
CA VAL A 120 -1.06 4.96 8.93
C VAL A 120 -0.50 6.07 9.80
N LYS A 121 0.51 5.75 10.62
CA LYS A 121 1.06 6.66 11.62
C LYS A 121 2.57 6.49 11.78
N ASN A 122 3.18 7.34 12.58
CA ASN A 122 4.59 7.17 12.95
C ASN A 122 4.76 5.91 13.80
N GLY A 123 5.83 5.19 13.52
CA GLY A 123 6.30 4.09 14.32
C GLY A 123 7.12 4.51 15.54
N VAL A 124 7.81 3.54 16.13
CA VAL A 124 8.79 3.77 17.21
C VAL A 124 10.08 4.38 16.66
N TYR A 125 10.48 3.97 15.46
CA TYR A 125 11.71 4.37 14.80
C TYR A 125 11.46 5.52 13.82
N ASN A 126 12.47 6.36 13.61
CA ASN A 126 12.41 7.37 12.57
C ASN A 126 12.89 6.75 11.24
N PRO A 127 12.07 6.77 10.17
CA PRO A 127 12.47 6.19 8.88
C PRO A 127 13.73 6.83 8.27
N SER A 128 14.08 8.06 8.68
CA SER A 128 15.35 8.68 8.28
C SER A 128 16.59 7.94 8.81
N ASP A 129 16.47 7.22 9.93
CA ASP A 129 17.54 6.37 10.46
C ASP A 129 17.88 5.20 9.52
N LEU A 130 16.93 4.82 8.66
CA LEU A 130 17.09 3.76 7.68
C LEU A 130 17.34 4.27 6.26
N TYR A 131 16.59 5.29 5.83
CA TYR A 131 16.59 5.76 4.44
C TYR A 131 17.41 7.04 4.21
N GLY A 132 17.89 7.70 5.27
CA GLY A 132 18.64 8.96 5.18
C GLY A 132 17.79 10.18 4.81
N GLU A 133 16.49 10.01 4.58
CA GLU A 133 15.55 11.08 4.30
C GLU A 133 14.46 11.15 5.37
N ASN A 134 14.27 12.35 5.94
CA ASN A 134 13.11 12.65 6.76
C ASN A 134 11.92 12.83 5.82
N LEU A 135 10.94 11.92 5.88
CA LEU A 135 9.50 12.16 5.65
C LEU A 135 8.82 10.86 5.18
N GLN A 136 8.58 9.90 6.07
CA GLN A 136 7.42 9.03 5.82
C GLN A 136 6.16 9.88 5.99
N LYS A 137 5.52 10.15 4.86
CA LYS A 137 4.25 10.84 4.80
C LYS A 137 3.16 9.79 5.01
N ASN A 138 2.82 9.59 6.28
CA ASN A 138 1.71 8.74 6.68
C ASN A 138 0.39 9.53 6.76
N ILE A 139 -0.72 8.80 6.84
CA ILE A 139 -2.08 9.35 6.82
C ILE A 139 -2.27 10.35 7.98
N GLU A 140 -1.83 10.03 9.20
CA GLU A 140 -2.01 10.93 10.34
C GLU A 140 -1.30 12.27 10.14
N ASN A 141 -0.02 12.24 9.76
CA ASN A 141 0.76 13.45 9.51
C ASN A 141 0.20 14.27 8.33
N LEU A 142 -0.31 13.60 7.30
CA LEU A 142 -0.85 14.28 6.11
C LEU A 142 -2.21 14.90 6.36
N THR A 143 -3.07 14.25 7.14
CA THR A 143 -4.45 14.68 7.34
C THR A 143 -4.65 15.50 8.61
N GLY A 144 -3.75 15.37 9.60
CA GLY A 144 -3.92 15.93 10.94
C GLY A 144 -4.97 15.20 11.79
N MET A 145 -5.45 14.04 11.32
CA MET A 145 -6.42 13.20 12.03
C MET A 145 -5.71 11.97 12.60
N VAL A 146 -6.21 11.47 13.74
CA VAL A 146 -5.69 10.24 14.37
C VAL A 146 -6.55 9.06 13.93
N TYR A 147 -5.91 7.94 13.57
CA TYR A 147 -6.59 6.75 13.11
C TYR A 147 -6.25 5.54 13.98
N ASN A 148 -7.28 4.80 14.35
CA ASN A 148 -7.08 3.47 14.93
C ASN A 148 -6.85 2.46 13.79
N ILE A 149 -5.71 1.77 13.82
CA ILE A 149 -5.35 0.76 12.80
C ILE A 149 -6.40 -0.36 12.70
N LYS A 150 -6.99 -0.78 13.83
CA LYS A 150 -8.01 -1.84 13.84
C LYS A 150 -9.30 -1.36 13.19
N ASP A 151 -9.73 -0.14 13.45
CA ASP A 151 -10.94 0.43 12.85
C ASP A 151 -10.74 0.65 11.35
N MET A 152 -9.55 1.12 10.94
CA MET A 152 -9.18 1.22 9.53
C MET A 152 -9.19 -0.15 8.84
N ALA A 153 -8.62 -1.17 9.47
CA ALA A 153 -8.62 -2.53 8.95
C ALA A 153 -10.05 -3.07 8.79
N ASN A 154 -10.93 -2.84 9.78
CA ASN A 154 -12.34 -3.22 9.70
C ASN A 154 -13.07 -2.49 8.57
N GLY A 155 -12.85 -1.17 8.41
CA GLY A 155 -13.46 -0.39 7.33
C GLY A 155 -13.03 -0.87 5.94
N LEU A 156 -11.74 -1.15 5.77
CA LEU A 156 -11.21 -1.70 4.51
C LEU A 156 -11.71 -3.12 4.24
N TYR A 157 -11.83 -3.95 5.29
CA TYR A 157 -12.43 -5.28 5.20
C TYR A 157 -13.88 -5.19 4.71
N SER A 158 -14.71 -4.34 5.32
CA SER A 158 -16.10 -4.15 4.90
C SER A 158 -16.21 -3.68 3.44
N ALA A 159 -15.39 -2.71 3.04
CA ALA A 159 -15.36 -2.23 1.65
C ALA A 159 -15.00 -3.34 0.65
N PHE A 160 -14.10 -4.25 1.02
CA PHE A 160 -13.75 -5.39 0.18
C PHE A 160 -14.92 -6.36 -0.02
N PHE A 161 -15.69 -6.63 1.03
CA PHE A 161 -16.88 -7.49 0.99
C PHE A 161 -18.08 -6.85 0.28
N GLU A 162 -18.19 -5.53 0.28
CA GLU A 162 -19.27 -4.84 -0.43
C GLU A 162 -19.03 -4.80 -1.95
N MET A 163 -17.77 -4.87 -2.37
CA MET A 163 -17.39 -4.77 -3.79
C MET A 163 -17.23 -6.13 -4.50
N PHE A 164 -17.04 -7.23 -3.75
CA PHE A 164 -16.86 -8.58 -4.29
C PHE A 164 -17.69 -9.60 -3.52
#